data_AF-A0A7X8XFS5-F1
#
_entry.id   AF-A0A7X8XFS5-F1
#
_cell.length_a   1.000
_cell.length_b   1.000
_cell.length_c   1.000
_cell.angle_alpha   90.00
_cell.angle_beta   90.00
_cell.angle_gamma   90.00
#
_symmetry.space_group_name_H-M   'P 1'
#
loop_
_entity.id
_entity.type
_entity.pdbx_description
1 polymer ?
#
loop_
_entity_poly.entity_id
_entity_poly.type
_entity_poly.pdbx_seq_one_letter_code
_entity_poly.pdbx_strand_id
1 'polypeptide(L)'
;MNKIILHATDLDGYLKDADKETIAHVDGMYQEYLQHCKALATAANESERAKAEEAISDSAGEMGRYLKTIMAEEPNIHVYSFETPREQHAQASRLIAKLRNPSTGQEEFLYYIQRAYELLFNHVYADAALPIKRAIITPTPVDVPVQNYAVHRIPDVDSQIHNSVMCIMLRGALLPSMILSKEIQEY
;
A
#
# COMPACT_ATOMS: atom_id res chain seq x y z
N MET A 1 8.30 37.77 -2.84
CA MET A 1 8.42 36.35 -3.20
C MET A 1 7.54 36.09 -4.40
N ASN A 2 8.12 35.68 -5.53
CA ASN A 2 7.33 35.29 -6.70
C ASN A 2 6.64 33.96 -6.40
N LYS A 3 5.33 33.90 -6.62
CA LYS A 3 4.51 32.72 -6.44
C LYS A 3 4.78 31.79 -7.63
N ILE A 4 5.61 30.77 -7.44
CA ILE A 4 5.81 29.72 -8.44
C ILE A 4 4.60 28.80 -8.35
N ILE A 5 3.79 28.77 -9.40
CA ILE A 5 2.67 27.85 -9.55
C ILE A 5 3.13 26.80 -10.55
N LEU A 6 3.44 25.60 -10.06
CA LEU A 6 3.74 24.45 -10.90
C LEU A 6 2.43 23.96 -11.53
N HIS A 7 2.39 23.93 -12.85
CA HIS A 7 1.33 23.29 -13.62
C HIS A 7 1.70 21.83 -13.88
N ALA A 8 0.70 20.96 -14.08
CA ALA A 8 0.95 19.55 -14.42
C ALA A 8 1.82 19.40 -15.68
N THR A 9 1.67 20.33 -16.63
CA THR A 9 2.48 20.42 -17.85
C THR A 9 3.95 20.72 -17.59
N ASP A 10 4.28 21.32 -16.45
CA ASP A 10 5.67 21.59 -16.06
C ASP A 10 6.39 20.29 -15.64
N LEU A 11 5.64 19.21 -15.39
CA LEU A 11 6.17 17.87 -15.11
C LEU A 11 6.34 17.01 -16.38
N ASP A 12 5.73 17.39 -17.51
CA ASP A 12 5.79 16.62 -18.77
C ASP A 12 7.22 16.54 -19.34
N GLY A 13 8.08 17.50 -19.00
CA GLY A 13 9.50 17.51 -19.39
C GLY A 13 10.37 16.48 -18.67
N TYR A 14 9.84 15.79 -17.65
CA TYR A 14 10.59 14.80 -16.87
C TYR A 14 10.32 13.35 -17.31
N LEU A 15 9.37 13.14 -18.22
CA LEU A 15 9.08 11.82 -18.79
C LEU A 15 9.89 11.62 -20.08
N LYS A 16 10.64 10.52 -20.13
CA LYS A 16 11.28 10.04 -21.35
C LYS A 16 10.21 9.56 -22.32
N ASP A 17 10.56 9.43 -23.59
CA ASP A 17 9.63 8.91 -24.59
C ASP A 17 9.23 7.45 -24.31
N ALA A 18 10.14 6.65 -23.76
CA ALA A 18 9.85 5.30 -23.26
C ALA A 18 8.82 5.29 -22.12
N ASP A 19 8.85 6.28 -21.22
CA ASP A 19 7.89 6.39 -20.13
C ASP A 19 6.50 6.71 -20.68
N LYS A 20 6.42 7.59 -21.68
CA LYS A 20 5.16 7.95 -22.36
C LYS A 20 4.59 6.76 -23.12
N GLU A 21 5.42 5.99 -23.82
CA GLU A 21 5.02 4.75 -24.49
C GLU A 21 4.47 3.74 -23.50
N THR A 22 5.13 3.58 -22.35
CA THR A 22 4.70 2.70 -21.26
C THR A 22 3.34 3.12 -20.71
N ILE A 23 3.17 4.42 -20.40
CA ILE A 23 1.90 4.97 -19.92
C ILE A 23 0.78 4.76 -20.94
N ALA A 24 1.05 5.01 -22.23
CA ALA A 24 0.07 4.80 -23.30
C ALA A 24 -0.31 3.32 -23.45
N HIS A 25 0.64 2.40 -23.28
CA HIS A 25 0.36 0.97 -23.31
C HIS A 25 -0.51 0.55 -22.13
N VAL A 26 -0.18 0.98 -20.91
CA VAL A 26 -0.99 0.70 -19.70
C VAL A 26 -2.39 1.30 -19.82
N ASP A 27 -2.53 2.52 -20.37
CA ASP A 27 -3.84 3.11 -20.62
C ASP A 27 -4.65 2.24 -21.60
N GLY A 28 -4.04 1.76 -22.68
CA GLY A 28 -4.67 0.82 -23.62
C GLY A 28 -5.22 -0.43 -22.92
N MET A 29 -4.40 -1.08 -22.09
CA MET A 29 -4.84 -2.24 -21.28
C MET A 29 -5.98 -1.88 -20.33
N TYR A 30 -5.91 -0.70 -19.71
CA TYR A 30 -6.96 -0.22 -18.80
C TYR A 30 -8.27 0.10 -19.52
N GLN A 31 -8.22 0.67 -20.73
CA GLN A 31 -9.41 0.88 -21.55
C GLN A 31 -10.10 -0.43 -21.92
N GLU A 32 -9.33 -1.48 -22.24
CA GLU A 32 -9.85 -2.83 -22.48
C GLU A 32 -10.51 -3.41 -21.22
N TYR A 33 -9.83 -3.32 -20.07
CA TYR A 33 -10.38 -3.70 -18.78
C TYR A 33 -11.73 -3.01 -18.47
N LEU A 34 -11.86 -1.73 -18.81
CA LEU A 34 -13.11 -0.98 -18.65
C LEU A 34 -14.23 -1.50 -19.56
N GLN A 35 -13.92 -2.00 -20.77
CA GLN A 35 -14.93 -2.64 -21.61
C GLN A 35 -15.48 -3.91 -20.96
N HIS A 36 -14.62 -4.72 -20.32
CA HIS A 36 -15.07 -5.89 -19.58
C HIS A 36 -15.93 -5.52 -18.35
N CYS A 37 -15.57 -4.45 -17.63
CA CYS A 37 -16.39 -3.92 -16.54
C CYS A 37 -17.77 -3.47 -17.04
N LYS A 38 -17.83 -2.79 -18.19
CA LYS A 38 -19.10 -2.39 -18.81
C LYS A 38 -19.94 -3.60 -19.18
N ALA A 39 -19.33 -4.63 -19.77
CA ALA A 39 -20.01 -5.88 -20.11
C ALA A 39 -20.61 -6.55 -18.86
N LEU A 40 -19.86 -6.57 -17.74
CA LEU A 40 -20.35 -7.10 -16.46
C LEU A 40 -21.55 -6.30 -15.94
N ALA A 41 -21.50 -4.97 -16.01
CA ALA A 41 -22.58 -4.10 -15.56
C ALA A 41 -23.87 -4.24 -16.37
N THR A 42 -23.76 -4.65 -17.65
CA THR A 42 -24.90 -4.84 -18.56
C THR A 42 -25.32 -6.30 -18.77
N ALA A 43 -24.67 -7.25 -18.11
CA ALA A 43 -24.92 -8.68 -18.30
C ALA A 43 -26.38 -9.05 -17.98
N ALA A 44 -27.04 -9.76 -18.88
CA ALA A 44 -28.46 -10.10 -18.76
C ALA A 44 -28.69 -11.45 -18.08
N ASN A 45 -27.68 -12.33 -18.07
CA ASN A 45 -27.76 -13.67 -17.51
C ASN A 45 -26.46 -14.08 -16.81
N GLU A 46 -26.55 -15.15 -16.01
CA GLU A 46 -25.43 -15.67 -15.21
C GLU A 46 -24.23 -16.10 -16.07
N SER A 47 -24.47 -16.60 -17.29
CA SER A 47 -23.39 -17.00 -18.19
C SER A 47 -22.59 -15.81 -18.73
N GLU A 48 -23.28 -14.73 -19.11
CA GLU A 48 -22.63 -13.47 -19.52
C GLU A 48 -21.87 -12.84 -18.37
N ARG A 49 -22.44 -12.89 -17.16
CA ARG A 49 -21.80 -12.41 -15.94
C ARG A 49 -20.50 -13.15 -15.66
N ALA A 50 -20.54 -14.49 -15.62
CA ALA A 50 -19.37 -15.31 -15.37
C ALA A 50 -18.26 -15.08 -16.41
N LYS A 51 -18.61 -14.96 -17.70
CA LYS A 51 -17.65 -14.64 -18.76
C LYS A 51 -17.02 -13.26 -18.58
N ALA A 52 -17.80 -12.26 -18.19
CA ALA A 52 -17.28 -10.92 -17.94
C ALA A 52 -16.39 -10.88 -16.68
N GLU A 53 -16.73 -11.61 -15.62
CA GLU A 53 -15.90 -11.75 -14.42
C GLU A 53 -14.55 -12.44 -14.74
N GLU A 54 -14.56 -13.51 -15.55
CA GLU A 54 -13.34 -14.18 -16.03
C GLU A 54 -12.47 -13.22 -16.85
N ALA A 55 -13.05 -12.50 -17.82
CA ALA A 55 -12.32 -11.54 -18.64
C ALA A 55 -11.70 -10.38 -17.82
N ILE A 56 -12.42 -9.88 -16.80
CA ILE A 56 -11.89 -8.87 -15.86
C ILE A 56 -10.68 -9.45 -15.10
N SER A 57 -10.80 -10.69 -14.60
CA SER A 57 -9.73 -11.35 -13.86
C SER A 57 -8.48 -11.55 -14.72
N ASP A 58 -8.65 -12.01 -15.95
CA ASP A 58 -7.54 -12.26 -16.88
C ASP A 58 -6.85 -10.95 -17.30
N SER A 59 -7.62 -9.93 -17.68
CA SER A 59 -7.12 -8.60 -18.04
C SER A 59 -6.37 -7.94 -16.87
N ALA A 60 -6.93 -8.01 -15.65
CA ALA A 60 -6.24 -7.51 -14.46
C ALA A 60 -4.94 -8.29 -14.16
N GLY A 61 -4.94 -9.61 -14.37
CA GLY A 61 -3.76 -10.45 -14.22
C GLY A 61 -2.66 -10.12 -15.22
N GLU A 62 -3.02 -9.82 -16.47
CA GLU A 62 -2.07 -9.41 -17.51
C GLU A 62 -1.46 -8.05 -17.21
N MET A 63 -2.31 -7.05 -16.90
CA MET A 63 -1.87 -5.72 -16.48
C MET A 63 -0.95 -5.80 -15.26
N GLY A 64 -1.26 -6.65 -14.28
CA GLY A 64 -0.39 -6.87 -13.11
C GLY A 64 0.99 -7.46 -13.45
N ARG A 65 1.07 -8.41 -14.39
CA ARG A 65 2.35 -8.97 -14.86
C ARG A 65 3.19 -7.93 -15.60
N TYR A 66 2.54 -7.13 -16.43
CA TYR A 66 3.20 -6.05 -17.18
C TYR A 66 3.75 -4.98 -16.23
N LEU A 67 2.91 -4.47 -15.31
CA LEU A 67 3.33 -3.52 -14.28
C LEU A 67 4.48 -4.05 -13.42
N LYS A 68 4.44 -5.33 -13.03
CA LYS A 68 5.56 -5.95 -12.30
C LYS A 68 6.87 -5.89 -13.06
N THR A 69 6.83 -6.04 -14.39
CA THR A 69 8.03 -5.98 -15.24
C THR A 69 8.60 -4.56 -15.28
N ILE A 70 7.75 -3.55 -15.47
CA ILE A 70 8.16 -2.14 -15.49
C ILE A 70 8.74 -1.72 -14.13
N MET A 71 8.01 -2.02 -13.05
CA MET A 71 8.44 -1.61 -11.71
C MET A 71 9.75 -2.28 -11.27
N ALA A 72 10.11 -3.43 -11.86
CA ALA A 72 11.39 -4.07 -11.59
C ALA A 72 12.60 -3.30 -12.16
N GLU A 73 12.39 -2.43 -13.15
CA GLU A 73 13.42 -1.56 -13.72
C GLU A 73 13.59 -0.26 -12.92
N GLU A 74 12.65 0.05 -12.03
CA GLU A 74 12.60 1.31 -11.27
C GLU A 74 12.94 1.08 -9.79
N PRO A 75 14.23 1.20 -9.39
CA PRO A 75 14.70 0.81 -8.05
C PRO A 75 14.13 1.65 -6.90
N ASN A 76 13.50 2.79 -7.21
CA ASN A 76 12.91 3.68 -6.21
C ASN A 76 11.40 3.46 -6.02
N ILE A 77 10.79 2.53 -6.76
CA ILE A 77 9.37 2.20 -6.65
C ILE A 77 9.23 0.83 -6.00
N HIS A 78 8.79 0.84 -4.75
CA HIS A 78 8.58 -0.38 -3.98
C HIS A 78 7.09 -0.73 -3.95
N VAL A 79 6.75 -1.91 -4.43
CA VAL A 79 5.36 -2.39 -4.47
C VAL A 79 5.23 -3.59 -3.54
N TYR A 80 4.45 -3.41 -2.47
CA TYR A 80 4.22 -4.41 -1.43
C TYR A 80 3.97 -5.82 -1.97
N SER A 81 3.04 -5.98 -2.93
CA SER A 81 2.68 -7.28 -3.50
C SER A 81 3.68 -7.86 -4.50
N PHE A 82 4.73 -7.12 -4.87
CA PHE A 82 5.80 -7.61 -5.74
C PHE A 82 7.02 -8.07 -4.94
N GLU A 83 7.23 -7.48 -3.76
CA GLU A 83 8.41 -7.69 -2.91
C GLU A 83 8.14 -8.63 -1.73
N THR A 84 6.90 -8.75 -1.25
CA THR A 84 6.58 -9.61 -0.10
C THR A 84 6.36 -11.09 -0.50
N PRO A 85 6.48 -12.03 0.46
CA PRO A 85 6.13 -13.43 0.24
C PRO A 85 4.65 -13.63 -0.11
N ARG A 86 4.36 -14.65 -0.92
CA ARG A 86 3.00 -14.93 -1.43
C ARG A 86 1.97 -15.15 -0.32
N GLU A 87 2.39 -15.67 0.82
CA GLU A 87 1.56 -15.91 2.00
C GLU A 87 0.97 -14.59 2.53
N GLN A 88 1.69 -13.47 2.39
CA GLN A 88 1.27 -12.15 2.84
C GLN A 88 0.34 -11.45 1.85
N HIS A 89 0.34 -11.86 0.57
CA HIS A 89 -0.50 -11.24 -0.46
C HIS A 89 -1.99 -11.41 -0.16
N ALA A 90 -2.38 -12.57 0.39
CA ALA A 90 -3.77 -12.83 0.75
C ALA A 90 -4.28 -11.85 1.82
N GLN A 91 -3.42 -11.45 2.77
CA GLN A 91 -3.75 -10.48 3.81
C GLN A 91 -3.99 -9.09 3.20
N ALA A 92 -3.08 -8.62 2.35
CA ALA A 92 -3.21 -7.35 1.66
C ALA A 92 -4.46 -7.31 0.76
N SER A 93 -4.69 -8.36 -0.04
CA SER A 93 -5.85 -8.42 -0.93
C SER A 93 -7.19 -8.37 -0.18
N ARG A 94 -7.33 -9.11 0.93
CA ARG A 94 -8.56 -9.08 1.76
C ARG A 94 -8.81 -7.70 2.35
N LEU A 95 -7.74 -7.04 2.79
CA LEU A 95 -7.81 -5.68 3.31
C LEU A 95 -8.25 -4.69 2.24
N ILE A 96 -7.60 -4.70 1.07
CA ILE A 96 -7.94 -3.80 -0.04
C ILE A 96 -9.36 -4.04 -0.54
N ALA A 97 -9.83 -5.30 -0.57
CA ALA A 97 -11.20 -5.63 -0.92
C ALA A 97 -12.22 -4.95 0.01
N LYS A 98 -11.92 -4.86 1.31
CA LYS A 98 -12.77 -4.14 2.28
C LYS A 98 -12.71 -2.64 2.09
N LEU A 99 -11.52 -2.07 1.85
CA LEU A 99 -11.37 -0.63 1.60
C LEU A 99 -12.04 -0.16 0.30
N ARG A 100 -12.14 -1.03 -0.71
CA ARG A 100 -12.76 -0.73 -2.00
C ARG A 100 -14.26 -1.00 -2.04
N ASN A 101 -14.81 -1.73 -1.06
CA ASN A 101 -16.22 -2.07 -1.04
C ASN A 101 -17.06 -0.88 -0.55
N PRO A 102 -17.98 -0.33 -1.37
CA PRO A 102 -18.84 0.78 -0.96
C PRO A 102 -19.75 0.45 0.24
N SER A 103 -20.01 -0.83 0.49
CA SER A 103 -20.82 -1.30 1.61
C SER A 103 -20.06 -1.40 2.93
N THR A 104 -18.74 -1.17 2.94
CA THR A 104 -17.94 -1.19 4.16
C THR A 104 -18.27 0.04 5.02
N GLY A 105 -18.72 -0.23 6.25
CA GLY A 105 -19.10 0.81 7.20
C GLY A 105 -17.91 1.62 7.70
N GLN A 106 -18.18 2.79 8.29
CA GLN A 106 -17.14 3.73 8.71
C GLN A 106 -16.13 3.11 9.71
N GLU A 107 -16.61 2.42 10.74
CA GLU A 107 -15.73 1.81 11.75
C GLU A 107 -14.86 0.70 11.15
N GLU A 108 -15.44 -0.14 10.29
CA GLU A 108 -14.73 -1.20 9.58
C GLU A 108 -13.68 -0.60 8.62
N PHE A 109 -14.03 0.49 7.92
CA PHE A 109 -13.09 1.22 7.07
C PHE A 109 -11.89 1.76 7.86
N LEU A 110 -12.15 2.42 9.00
CA LEU A 110 -11.10 2.96 9.87
C LEU A 110 -10.15 1.87 10.38
N TYR A 111 -10.70 0.71 10.74
CA TYR A 111 -9.90 -0.45 11.13
C TYR A 111 -8.99 -0.95 9.98
N TYR A 112 -9.55 -1.16 8.79
CA TYR A 112 -8.76 -1.68 7.66
C TYR A 112 -7.74 -0.68 7.12
N ILE A 113 -8.03 0.63 7.15
CA ILE A 113 -7.07 1.62 6.66
C ILE A 113 -5.89 1.73 7.63
N GLN A 114 -6.14 1.65 8.94
CA GLN A 114 -5.08 1.54 9.93
C GLN A 114 -4.19 0.33 9.66
N ARG A 115 -4.78 -0.86 9.51
CA ARG A 115 -4.03 -2.08 9.15
C ARG A 115 -3.25 -1.94 7.85
N ALA A 116 -3.75 -1.19 6.86
CA ALA A 116 -3.06 -0.98 5.59
C ALA A 116 -1.74 -0.23 5.79
N TYR A 117 -1.79 0.87 6.56
CA TYR A 117 -0.62 1.69 6.82
C TYR A 117 0.36 1.02 7.78
N GLU A 118 -0.11 0.19 8.72
CA GLU A 118 0.77 -0.66 9.52
C GLU A 118 1.53 -1.67 8.65
N LEU A 119 0.89 -2.29 7.65
CA LEU A 119 1.57 -3.17 6.70
C LEU A 119 2.61 -2.41 5.87
N LEU A 120 2.27 -1.21 5.38
CA LEU A 120 3.21 -0.38 4.63
C LEU A 120 4.40 0.10 5.49
N PHE A 121 4.16 0.48 6.74
CA PHE A 121 5.21 0.89 7.67
C PHE A 121 6.20 -0.26 7.90
N ASN A 122 5.71 -1.46 8.17
CA ASN A 122 6.55 -2.64 8.34
C ASN A 122 7.34 -2.98 7.07
N HIS A 123 6.71 -2.90 5.90
CA HIS A 123 7.38 -3.15 4.63
C HIS A 123 8.53 -2.15 4.36
N VAL A 124 8.35 -0.87 4.68
CA VAL A 124 9.37 0.17 4.46
C VAL A 124 10.48 0.11 5.50
N TYR A 125 10.14 0.00 6.79
CA TYR A 125 11.11 0.17 7.87
C TYR A 125 11.53 -1.15 8.52
N ALA A 126 10.62 -2.10 8.74
CA ALA A 126 10.91 -3.32 9.49
C ALA A 126 11.56 -4.41 8.64
N ASP A 127 11.15 -4.58 7.39
CA ASP A 127 11.75 -5.56 6.47
C ASP A 127 13.14 -5.13 5.96
N ALA A 128 13.40 -3.81 5.91
CA ALA A 128 14.71 -3.24 5.58
C ALA A 128 15.68 -3.19 6.79
N ALA A 129 15.17 -3.05 8.02
CA ALA A 129 15.97 -2.92 9.25
C ALA A 129 16.29 -4.26 9.93
N LEU A 130 16.97 -5.18 9.23
CA LEU A 130 17.25 -6.51 9.77
C LEU A 130 18.42 -6.60 10.78
N PRO A 131 19.35 -5.62 10.86
CA PRO A 131 20.39 -5.53 11.88
C PRO A 131 20.01 -5.72 13.35
N ILE A 132 19.34 -4.67 13.80
CA ILE A 132 19.46 -4.15 15.15
C ILE A 132 18.06 -4.18 15.74
N LYS A 133 17.94 -4.84 16.89
CA LYS A 133 16.68 -4.95 17.62
C LYS A 133 16.85 -4.26 18.96
N ARG A 134 15.90 -3.39 19.30
CA ARG A 134 15.76 -2.82 20.64
C ARG A 134 14.93 -3.76 21.51
N ALA A 135 15.26 -3.83 22.80
CA ALA A 135 14.46 -4.55 23.79
C ALA A 135 13.50 -3.58 24.50
N ILE A 136 12.21 -3.85 24.45
CA ILE A 136 11.19 -3.24 25.30
C ILE A 136 11.03 -4.15 26.51
N ILE A 137 11.24 -3.61 27.71
CA ILE A 137 11.13 -4.33 28.98
C ILE A 137 9.96 -3.76 29.75
N THR A 138 8.92 -4.58 29.95
CA THR A 138 7.67 -4.16 30.63
C THR A 138 7.43 -5.02 31.86
N PRO A 139 7.12 -4.45 33.04
CA PRO A 139 6.78 -5.24 34.20
C PRO A 139 5.50 -6.03 33.95
N THR A 140 5.47 -7.30 34.35
CA THR A 140 4.29 -8.16 34.27
C THR A 140 3.47 -8.08 35.56
N PRO A 141 2.20 -8.54 35.56
CA PRO A 141 1.43 -8.66 36.80
C PRO A 141 1.98 -9.67 37.82
N VAL A 142 3.01 -10.44 37.48
CA VAL A 142 3.64 -11.42 38.39
C VAL A 142 4.78 -10.75 39.15
N ASP A 143 4.58 -10.55 40.45
CA ASP A 143 5.49 -9.84 41.35
C ASP A 143 5.98 -10.66 42.55
N VAL A 144 5.53 -11.92 42.67
CA VAL A 144 5.95 -12.87 43.72
C VAL A 144 6.68 -14.06 43.09
N PRO A 145 7.90 -14.43 43.54
CA PRO A 145 8.67 -13.86 44.65
C PRO A 145 9.43 -12.57 44.30
N VAL A 146 9.48 -12.20 43.02
CA VAL A 146 10.10 -10.98 42.51
C VAL A 146 9.35 -10.52 41.25
N GLN A 147 9.40 -9.21 40.95
CA GLN A 147 8.87 -8.63 39.71
C GLN A 147 9.43 -9.34 38.48
N ASN A 148 8.56 -10.01 37.74
CA ASN A 148 8.89 -10.56 36.43
C ASN A 148 8.68 -9.51 35.35
N TYR A 149 9.52 -9.54 34.33
CA TYR A 149 9.45 -8.61 33.20
C TYR A 149 9.25 -9.36 31.90
N ALA A 150 8.39 -8.83 31.03
CA ALA A 150 8.26 -9.27 29.66
C ALA A 150 9.30 -8.52 28.81
N VAL A 151 10.06 -9.26 28.02
CA VAL A 151 11.07 -8.70 27.12
C VAL A 151 10.61 -8.95 25.69
N HIS A 152 10.30 -7.87 24.97
CA HIS A 152 9.94 -7.89 23.57
C HIS A 152 11.05 -7.28 22.75
N ARG A 153 11.44 -7.93 21.64
CA ARG A 153 12.44 -7.39 20.72
C ARG A 153 11.75 -6.87 19.48
N ILE A 154 11.90 -5.58 19.21
CA ILE A 154 11.36 -4.93 18.03
C ILE A 154 12.52 -4.41 17.16
N PRO A 155 12.34 -4.33 15.82
CA PRO A 155 13.27 -3.63 14.94
C PRO A 155 13.58 -2.22 15.45
N ASP A 156 14.86 -1.83 15.44
CA ASP A 156 15.26 -0.47 15.77
C ASP A 156 15.26 0.40 14.51
N VAL A 157 14.22 1.21 14.37
CA VAL A 157 14.01 2.11 13.22
C VAL A 157 14.38 3.55 13.53
N ASP A 158 14.79 3.85 14.77
CA ASP A 158 15.06 5.22 15.27
C ASP A 158 16.11 5.92 14.40
N SER A 159 17.19 5.21 14.05
CA SER A 159 18.24 5.73 13.17
C SER A 159 17.74 6.22 11.80
N GLN A 160 16.61 5.71 11.31
CA GLN A 160 16.03 6.09 10.02
C GLN A 160 15.03 7.25 10.13
N ILE A 161 14.38 7.42 11.29
CA ILE A 161 13.21 8.31 11.44
C ILE A 161 13.39 9.45 12.45
N HIS A 162 14.35 9.38 13.38
CA HIS A 162 14.50 10.31 14.51
C HIS A 162 14.59 11.80 14.12
N ASN A 163 15.10 12.11 12.93
CA ASN A 163 15.23 13.48 12.41
C ASN A 163 14.40 13.68 11.12
N SER A 164 13.24 13.04 11.03
CA SER A 164 12.34 13.16 9.90
C SER A 164 11.21 14.18 10.16
N VAL A 165 10.70 14.75 9.07
CA VAL A 165 9.49 15.58 9.09
C VAL A 165 8.48 14.95 8.13
N MET A 166 7.26 14.74 8.62
CA MET A 166 6.18 14.22 7.78
C MET A 166 5.43 15.37 7.12
N CYS A 167 5.52 15.47 5.80
CA CYS A 167 4.73 16.42 5.00
C CYS A 167 3.42 15.77 4.54
N ILE A 168 2.30 16.39 4.87
CA ILE A 168 0.97 15.83 4.58
C ILE A 168 0.17 16.73 3.63
N MET A 169 -0.44 16.10 2.62
CA MET A 169 -1.46 16.77 1.81
C MET A 169 -2.81 16.68 2.56
N LEU A 170 -3.33 17.84 2.98
CA LEU A 170 -4.50 17.92 3.85
C LEU A 170 -5.74 17.20 3.29
N ARG A 171 -6.64 16.81 4.20
CA ARG A 171 -7.87 16.00 4.00
C ARG A 171 -7.61 14.52 3.78
N GLY A 172 -7.06 14.12 2.64
CA GLY A 172 -6.90 12.70 2.30
C GLY A 172 -5.83 11.99 3.12
N ALA A 173 -4.72 12.69 3.43
CA ALA A 173 -3.58 12.10 4.12
C ALA A 173 -3.61 12.28 5.66
N LEU A 174 -4.62 12.96 6.21
CA LEU A 174 -4.64 13.27 7.65
C LEU A 174 -4.75 12.00 8.50
N LEU A 175 -5.70 11.12 8.19
CA LEU A 175 -5.84 9.85 8.91
C LEU A 175 -4.60 8.95 8.77
N PRO A 176 -4.07 8.70 7.55
CA PRO A 176 -2.78 8.04 7.36
C PRO A 176 -1.65 8.61 8.22
N SER A 177 -1.55 9.94 8.31
CA SER A 177 -0.50 10.60 9.07
C SER A 177 -0.58 10.34 10.56
N MET A 178 -1.78 10.28 11.13
CA MET A 178 -1.97 9.94 12.53
C MET A 178 -1.57 8.49 12.81
N ILE A 179 -1.90 7.57 11.90
CA ILE A 179 -1.52 6.15 12.00
C ILE A 179 0.00 6.02 11.96
N LEU A 180 0.67 6.61 10.96
CA LEU A 180 2.12 6.56 10.85
C LEU A 180 2.83 7.22 12.04
N SER A 181 2.31 8.33 12.55
CA SER A 181 2.88 8.99 13.74
C SER A 181 2.81 8.09 14.97
N LYS A 182 1.72 7.31 15.13
CA LYS A 182 1.57 6.34 16.21
C LYS A 182 2.59 5.21 16.06
N GLU A 183 2.75 4.66 14.85
CA GLU A 183 3.75 3.61 14.60
C GLU A 183 5.17 4.10 14.87
N ILE A 184 5.53 5.32 14.43
CA ILE A 184 6.83 5.94 14.74
C ILE A 184 7.03 6.11 16.24
N GLN A 185 5.98 6.41 17.01
CA GLN A 185 6.08 6.58 18.46
C GLN A 185 6.20 5.24 19.22
N GLU A 186 5.62 4.15 18.68
CA GLU A 186 5.64 2.83 19.31
C GLU A 186 6.96 2.07 19.10
N TYR A 187 7.75 2.46 18.10
CA TYR A 187 9.08 1.90 17.79
C TYR A 187 10.23 2.74 18.38
#